data_AF-A0A7S2F266-F1
#
_entry.id   AF-A0A7S2F266-F1
#
_cell.length_a   1.000
_cell.length_b   1.000
_cell.length_c   1.000
_cell.angle_alpha   90.00
_cell.angle_beta   90.00
_cell.angle_gamma   90.00
#
_symmetry.space_group_name_H-M   'P 1'
#
loop_
_entity.id
_entity.type
_entity.pdbx_description
1 polymer ?
#
loop_
_entity_poly.entity_id
_entity_poly.type
_entity_poly.pdbx_seq_one_letter_code
_entity_poly.pdbx_strand_id
1 'polypeptide(L)'
;SPRSAREAALAVSGSTYIPYRSSALTRILQPSLGGNAYTCIVACINPLGGWFLEQTRSTLQFASRAMQVMNKPKRNSVEPWSAEVSVLKYRAQIVELQRQLRQRDLEMMKGGGGKAGAAAVKQLQSMHDVLGACKDKLDQKRMQVSNLEHLIVSYKDACAIAAEKEELARAEAARERDAAEELARAAKEAQRKEMFEVSLRDREIEQQRARVSQLESMHQDALRAQREELEEAHRFAMKEQHAKLRTEFESQRLQLAEQLQSMHDLLKSCKEKLDMKRLQNAELERSILEYKNAIAVAQEKEQE
;
A
#
# COMPACT_ATOMS: atom_id res chain seq x y z
N SER A 1 13.40 -28.00 37.61
CA SER A 1 11.93 -28.08 37.77
C SER A 1 11.30 -26.74 37.40
N PRO A 2 10.30 -26.70 36.49
CA PRO A 2 9.70 -25.47 35.97
C PRO A 2 8.87 -24.68 37.00
N ARG A 3 8.81 -25.11 38.27
CA ARG A 3 8.16 -24.36 39.35
C ARG A 3 9.00 -23.16 39.85
N SER A 4 10.32 -23.23 39.78
CA SER A 4 11.23 -22.18 40.28
C SER A 4 11.23 -20.91 39.41
N ALA A 5 10.99 -21.03 38.10
CA ALA A 5 10.93 -19.89 37.19
C ALA A 5 9.62 -19.08 37.31
N ARG A 6 8.58 -19.64 37.94
CA ARG A 6 7.21 -19.07 37.96
C ARG A 6 7.03 -17.89 38.90
N GLU A 7 7.83 -17.81 39.95
CA GLU A 7 7.77 -16.72 40.95
C GLU A 7 8.86 -15.66 40.69
N ALA A 8 9.90 -16.01 39.93
CA ALA A 8 11.08 -15.18 39.69
C ALA A 8 10.81 -13.94 38.81
N ALA A 9 9.74 -13.93 37.99
CA ALA A 9 9.47 -12.81 37.08
C ALA A 9 8.94 -11.54 37.80
N LEU A 10 8.27 -11.70 38.94
CA LEU A 10 7.75 -10.60 39.77
C LEU A 10 8.61 -10.33 41.00
N ALA A 11 9.41 -11.31 41.43
CA ALA A 11 10.32 -11.17 42.55
C ALA A 11 11.67 -10.58 42.08
N VAL A 12 11.95 -9.34 42.46
CA VAL A 12 13.33 -8.86 42.47
C VAL A 12 14.09 -9.68 43.52
N SER A 13 15.13 -10.39 43.07
CA SER A 13 16.10 -11.15 43.88
C SER A 13 15.52 -12.14 44.92
N GLY A 14 15.18 -13.36 44.50
CA GLY A 14 15.13 -14.55 45.37
C GLY A 14 14.13 -14.56 46.53
N SER A 15 13.32 -13.52 46.70
CA SER A 15 12.32 -13.37 47.75
C SER A 15 10.96 -13.89 47.29
N THR A 16 10.32 -14.75 48.07
CA THR A 16 8.92 -15.21 47.83
C THR A 16 7.90 -14.07 47.94
N TYR A 17 8.28 -12.94 48.56
CA TYR A 17 7.37 -11.83 48.80
C TYR A 17 7.29 -10.87 47.60
N ILE A 18 6.10 -10.75 47.02
CA ILE A 18 5.79 -9.76 45.99
C ILE A 18 5.12 -8.54 46.64
N PRO A 19 5.66 -7.32 46.50
CA PRO A 19 5.22 -6.15 47.27
C PRO A 19 3.95 -5.49 46.68
N TYR A 20 2.85 -6.23 46.50
CA TYR A 20 1.60 -5.65 45.98
C TYR A 20 1.05 -4.49 46.84
N ARG A 21 1.46 -4.43 48.12
CA ARG A 21 1.05 -3.40 49.08
C ARG A 21 1.91 -2.14 49.08
N SER A 22 2.97 -2.07 48.26
CA SER A 22 3.83 -0.87 48.19
C SER A 22 3.11 0.33 47.58
N SER A 23 2.08 0.12 46.75
CA SER A 23 1.24 1.17 46.18
C SER A 23 -0.23 0.76 46.10
N ALA A 24 -1.12 1.75 46.06
CA ALA A 24 -2.55 1.50 45.84
C ALA A 24 -2.81 0.86 44.46
N LEU A 25 -2.05 1.28 43.44
CA LEU A 25 -2.17 0.77 42.07
C LEU A 25 -1.82 -0.72 41.99
N THR A 26 -0.70 -1.13 42.57
CA THR A 26 -0.28 -2.55 42.58
C THR A 26 -1.21 -3.44 43.40
N ARG A 27 -1.95 -2.87 44.34
CA ARG A 27 -2.94 -3.59 45.14
C ARG A 27 -4.22 -3.86 44.35
N ILE A 28 -4.69 -2.89 43.58
CA ILE A 28 -5.83 -3.06 42.67
C ILE A 28 -5.47 -4.03 41.55
N LEU A 29 -4.25 -3.95 41.02
CA LEU A 29 -3.77 -4.81 39.93
C LEU A 29 -3.27 -6.18 40.38
N GLN A 30 -3.36 -6.51 41.67
CA GLN A 30 -2.92 -7.82 42.18
C GLN A 30 -3.55 -9.02 41.44
N PRO A 31 -4.85 -9.01 41.06
CA PRO A 31 -5.42 -10.09 40.25
C PRO A 31 -4.84 -10.18 38.82
N SER A 32 -4.38 -9.04 38.27
CA SER A 32 -3.85 -8.93 36.91
C SER A 32 -2.37 -9.28 36.79
N LEU A 33 -1.62 -9.22 37.90
CA LEU A 33 -0.17 -9.47 37.93
C LEU A 33 0.13 -10.80 38.65
N GLY A 34 -0.26 -11.92 38.07
CA GLY A 34 -0.03 -13.27 38.62
C GLY A 34 -1.27 -13.91 39.28
N GLY A 35 -2.46 -13.33 39.08
CA GLY A 35 -3.71 -13.79 39.68
C GLY A 35 -4.71 -14.40 38.69
N ASN A 36 -6.00 -14.24 39.03
CA ASN A 36 -7.13 -14.73 38.22
C ASN A 36 -7.64 -13.63 37.27
N ALA A 37 -6.91 -13.37 36.19
CA ALA A 37 -7.33 -12.46 35.12
C ALA A 37 -6.60 -12.76 33.81
N TYR A 38 -7.23 -12.44 32.67
CA TYR A 38 -6.51 -12.24 31.42
C TYR A 38 -5.97 -10.82 31.40
N THR A 39 -4.68 -10.65 31.17
CA THR A 39 -4.02 -9.35 31.25
C THR A 39 -3.18 -9.10 30.02
N CYS A 40 -3.37 -7.93 29.41
CA CYS A 40 -2.59 -7.40 28.31
C CYS A 40 -1.95 -6.08 28.75
N ILE A 41 -0.69 -5.86 28.39
CA ILE A 41 0.04 -4.62 28.67
C ILE A 41 0.44 -4.03 27.33
N VAL A 42 0.03 -2.79 27.07
CA VAL A 42 0.40 -2.05 25.87
C VAL A 42 1.55 -1.10 26.22
N ALA A 43 2.71 -1.32 25.62
CA ALA A 43 3.88 -0.48 25.80
C ALA A 43 3.87 0.65 24.77
N CYS A 44 3.62 1.89 25.22
CA CYS A 44 3.66 3.07 24.36
C CYS A 44 5.08 3.64 24.33
N ILE A 45 5.68 3.73 23.15
CA ILE A 45 7.04 4.25 22.93
C ILE A 45 7.02 5.45 21.99
N ASN A 46 7.95 6.38 22.20
CA ASN A 46 8.16 7.52 21.30
C ASN A 46 9.15 7.10 20.20
N PRO A 47 8.80 7.22 18.91
CA PRO A 47 9.69 6.84 17.81
C PRO A 47 10.86 7.80 17.58
N LEU A 48 10.90 8.97 18.24
CA LEU A 48 11.97 9.96 18.08
C LEU A 48 13.29 9.47 18.71
N GLY A 49 14.36 9.46 17.92
CA GLY A 49 15.72 9.12 18.38
C GLY A 49 16.38 10.23 19.22
N GLY A 50 17.49 9.90 19.87
CA GLY A 50 18.25 10.84 20.71
C GLY A 50 17.79 10.83 22.17
N TRP A 51 17.15 11.91 22.62
CA TRP A 51 16.78 12.14 24.03
C TRP A 51 15.89 11.04 24.64
N PHE A 52 15.01 10.43 23.83
CA PHE A 52 14.04 9.45 24.32
C PHE A 52 14.54 8.00 24.34
N LEU A 53 15.79 7.76 23.92
CA LEU A 53 16.31 6.42 23.73
C LEU A 53 16.38 5.64 25.05
N GLU A 54 16.73 6.30 26.16
CA GLU A 54 16.84 5.68 27.48
C GLU A 54 15.46 5.29 28.04
N GLN A 55 14.45 6.15 27.88
CA GLN A 55 13.08 5.83 28.32
C GLN A 55 12.49 4.72 27.45
N THR A 56 12.69 4.76 26.14
CA THR A 56 12.26 3.69 25.22
C THR A 56 12.91 2.36 25.61
N ARG A 57 14.21 2.34 25.91
CA ARG A 57 14.91 1.14 26.41
C ARG A 57 14.29 0.63 27.71
N SER A 58 14.03 1.51 28.67
CA SER A 58 13.44 1.16 29.97
C SER A 58 12.02 0.60 29.82
N THR A 59 11.18 1.20 28.96
CA THR A 59 9.83 0.73 28.66
C THR A 59 9.84 -0.66 28.01
N LEU A 60 10.74 -0.89 27.05
CA LEU A 60 10.88 -2.21 26.41
C LEU A 60 11.40 -3.28 27.38
N GLN A 61 12.33 -2.93 28.26
CA GLN A 61 12.81 -3.84 29.32
C GLN A 61 11.71 -4.18 30.33
N PHE A 62 10.86 -3.21 30.68
CA PHE A 62 9.68 -3.46 31.49
C PHE A 62 8.70 -4.40 30.78
N ALA A 63 8.36 -4.12 29.52
CA ALA A 63 7.46 -4.93 28.72
C ALA A 63 7.95 -6.39 28.61
N SER A 64 9.25 -6.58 28.36
CA SER A 64 9.88 -7.91 28.30
C SER A 64 9.73 -8.69 29.61
N ARG A 65 9.90 -8.04 30.77
CA ARG A 65 9.66 -8.67 32.09
C ARG A 65 8.17 -8.95 32.34
N ALA A 66 7.31 -8.00 31.98
CA ALA A 66 5.86 -8.16 32.11
C ALA A 66 5.32 -9.36 31.31
N MET A 67 5.87 -9.64 30.13
CA MET A 67 5.51 -10.82 29.33
C MET A 67 5.81 -12.16 30.01
N GLN A 68 6.73 -12.19 30.97
CA GLN A 68 7.08 -13.40 31.71
C GLN A 68 6.12 -13.68 32.88
N VAL A 69 5.24 -12.73 33.20
CA VAL A 69 4.22 -12.91 34.25
C VAL A 69 3.11 -13.83 33.75
N MET A 70 2.97 -14.99 34.40
CA MET A 70 1.93 -15.96 34.07
C MET A 70 0.73 -15.84 35.00
N ASN A 71 -0.41 -15.46 34.44
CA ASN A 71 -1.69 -15.50 35.15
C ASN A 71 -2.31 -16.91 35.10
N LYS A 72 -3.19 -17.20 36.05
CA LYS A 72 -3.97 -18.44 36.10
C LYS A 72 -5.46 -18.10 36.04
N PRO A 73 -5.95 -17.64 34.87
CA PRO A 73 -7.34 -17.28 34.71
C PRO A 73 -8.22 -18.52 34.93
N LYS A 74 -9.26 -18.34 35.72
CA LYS A 74 -10.32 -19.29 36.02
C LYS A 74 -11.64 -18.59 35.73
N ARG A 75 -12.59 -19.32 35.16
CA ARG A 75 -13.93 -18.80 34.92
C ARG A 75 -14.54 -18.40 36.26
N ASN A 76 -14.88 -17.14 36.44
CA ASN A 76 -15.70 -16.69 37.57
C ASN A 76 -17.15 -17.10 37.31
N SER A 77 -17.43 -18.40 37.35
CA SER A 77 -18.79 -18.90 37.37
C SER A 77 -19.35 -18.61 38.75
N VAL A 78 -20.13 -17.53 38.89
CA VAL A 78 -21.03 -17.41 40.03
C VAL A 78 -22.21 -18.32 39.70
N GLU A 79 -22.05 -19.62 39.97
CA GLU A 79 -23.23 -20.47 39.98
C GLU A 79 -24.18 -19.92 41.06
N PRO A 80 -25.50 -19.86 40.80
CA PRO A 80 -26.47 -19.37 41.80
C PRO A 80 -26.30 -20.07 43.16
N TRP A 81 -25.98 -21.37 43.14
CA TRP A 81 -25.62 -22.16 44.32
C TRP A 81 -24.35 -21.66 45.04
N SER A 82 -23.36 -21.10 44.34
CA SER A 82 -22.13 -20.57 44.95
C SER A 82 -22.38 -19.25 45.70
N ALA A 83 -23.30 -18.41 45.21
CA ALA A 83 -23.75 -17.23 45.94
C ALA A 83 -24.57 -17.65 47.18
N GLU A 84 -25.48 -18.61 47.02
CA GLU A 84 -26.24 -19.21 48.14
C GLU A 84 -25.34 -19.89 49.17
N VAL A 85 -24.30 -20.62 48.75
CA VAL A 85 -23.31 -21.26 49.63
C VAL A 85 -22.45 -20.23 50.34
N SER A 86 -22.10 -19.13 49.70
CA SER A 86 -21.37 -18.04 50.35
C SER A 86 -22.25 -17.36 51.39
N VAL A 87 -23.51 -17.09 51.05
CA VAL A 87 -24.51 -16.56 52.00
C VAL A 87 -24.77 -17.55 53.14
N LEU A 88 -24.84 -18.87 52.87
CA LEU A 88 -24.98 -19.91 53.89
C LEU A 88 -23.75 -19.96 54.81
N LYS A 89 -22.54 -19.88 54.26
CA LYS A 89 -21.30 -19.83 55.05
C LYS A 89 -21.26 -18.61 55.97
N TYR A 90 -21.62 -17.43 55.46
CA TYR A 90 -21.69 -16.21 56.27
C TYR A 90 -22.81 -16.31 57.33
N ARG A 91 -23.98 -16.86 56.98
CA ARG A 91 -25.06 -17.13 57.95
C ARG A 91 -24.63 -18.11 59.05
N ALA A 92 -23.92 -19.18 58.70
CA ALA A 92 -23.39 -20.15 59.66
C ALA A 92 -22.36 -19.52 60.61
N GLN A 93 -21.47 -18.67 60.09
CA GLN A 93 -20.54 -17.90 60.92
C GLN A 93 -21.26 -16.93 61.86
N ILE A 94 -22.30 -16.24 61.40
CA ILE A 94 -23.11 -15.35 62.25
C ILE A 94 -23.80 -16.13 63.37
N VAL A 95 -24.38 -17.30 63.07
CA VAL A 95 -25.05 -18.16 64.06
C VAL A 95 -24.05 -18.66 65.11
N GLU A 96 -22.86 -19.07 64.69
CA GLU A 96 -21.82 -19.55 65.62
C GLU A 96 -21.30 -18.42 66.52
N LEU A 97 -21.05 -17.22 65.97
CA LEU A 97 -20.67 -16.05 66.76
C LEU A 97 -21.78 -15.63 67.74
N GLN A 98 -23.04 -15.69 67.32
CA GLN A 98 -24.17 -15.45 68.21
C GLN A 98 -24.30 -16.52 69.31
N ARG A 99 -23.96 -17.78 69.02
CA ARG A 99 -23.93 -18.86 70.02
C ARG A 99 -22.84 -18.61 71.06
N GLN A 100 -21.66 -18.19 70.62
CA GLN A 100 -20.55 -17.83 71.51
C GLN A 100 -20.90 -16.64 72.42
N LEU A 101 -21.58 -15.63 71.88
CA LEU A 101 -22.11 -14.51 72.68
C LEU A 101 -23.14 -14.98 73.72
N ARG A 102 -24.14 -15.77 73.30
CA ARG A 102 -25.15 -16.32 74.23
C ARG A 102 -24.56 -17.21 75.32
N GLN A 103 -23.53 -18.00 75.00
CA GLN A 103 -22.84 -18.81 76.02
C GLN A 103 -22.16 -17.93 77.06
N ARG A 104 -21.52 -16.82 76.66
CA ARG A 104 -20.99 -15.82 77.59
C ARG A 104 -22.10 -15.15 78.41
N ASP A 105 -23.23 -14.83 77.80
CA ASP A 105 -24.37 -14.22 78.50
C ASP A 105 -25.02 -15.18 79.51
N LEU A 106 -25.08 -16.47 79.20
CA LEU A 106 -25.62 -17.52 80.08
C LEU A 106 -24.68 -17.84 81.27
N GLU A 107 -23.37 -17.75 81.06
CA GLU A 107 -22.38 -17.82 82.15
C GLU A 107 -22.57 -16.66 83.14
N MET A 108 -23.01 -15.50 82.67
CA MET A 108 -23.34 -14.33 83.50
C MET A 108 -24.67 -14.48 84.28
N MET A 109 -25.57 -15.38 83.87
CA MET A 109 -26.94 -15.46 84.40
C MET A 109 -27.18 -16.58 85.45
N LYS A 110 -26.20 -17.45 85.70
CA LYS A 110 -26.30 -18.58 86.67
C LYS A 110 -26.37 -18.17 88.16
N GLY A 111 -26.50 -16.89 88.49
CA GLY A 111 -26.63 -16.40 89.86
C GLY A 111 -28.04 -15.90 90.19
N GLY A 112 -28.86 -16.75 90.82
CA GLY A 112 -30.00 -16.30 91.65
C GLY A 112 -31.38 -16.78 91.20
N GLY A 113 -31.96 -17.71 91.95
CA GLY A 113 -33.34 -18.19 91.77
C GLY A 113 -34.22 -17.99 93.01
N GLY A 114 -35.53 -17.90 92.78
CA GLY A 114 -36.57 -18.36 93.72
C GLY A 114 -37.65 -17.35 94.14
N LYS A 115 -38.91 -17.58 93.70
CA LYS A 115 -40.15 -17.64 94.52
C LYS A 115 -41.39 -17.94 93.64
N ALA A 116 -41.99 -19.11 93.87
CA ALA A 116 -43.11 -19.70 93.12
C ALA A 116 -44.46 -19.48 93.84
N GLY A 117 -45.55 -19.30 93.09
CA GLY A 117 -46.91 -19.21 93.62
C GLY A 117 -47.78 -18.17 92.91
N ALA A 118 -47.67 -16.88 93.28
CA ALA A 118 -48.24 -15.77 92.51
C ALA A 118 -47.43 -15.46 91.23
N ALA A 119 -46.16 -15.86 91.22
CA ALA A 119 -45.32 -15.84 90.04
C ALA A 119 -45.85 -16.78 88.95
N ALA A 120 -46.44 -17.94 89.29
CA ALA A 120 -46.87 -18.92 88.28
C ALA A 120 -48.03 -18.42 87.41
N VAL A 121 -48.98 -17.65 87.98
CA VAL A 121 -50.10 -17.04 87.24
C VAL A 121 -49.64 -15.82 86.43
N LYS A 122 -48.81 -14.94 87.01
CA LYS A 122 -48.13 -13.87 86.26
C LYS A 122 -47.22 -14.42 85.15
N GLN A 123 -46.63 -15.59 85.37
CA GLN A 123 -45.75 -16.26 84.42
C GLN A 123 -46.54 -16.95 83.31
N LEU A 124 -47.71 -17.53 83.60
CA LEU A 124 -48.67 -18.01 82.61
C LEU A 124 -49.26 -16.88 81.77
N GLN A 125 -49.61 -15.73 82.37
CA GLN A 125 -50.02 -14.52 81.63
C GLN A 125 -48.86 -13.99 80.78
N SER A 126 -47.65 -13.86 81.33
CA SER A 126 -46.48 -13.46 80.56
C SER A 126 -46.15 -14.44 79.43
N MET A 127 -46.41 -15.73 79.63
CA MET A 127 -46.18 -16.77 78.62
C MET A 127 -47.27 -16.72 77.53
N HIS A 128 -48.50 -16.35 77.88
CA HIS A 128 -49.57 -16.08 76.91
C HIS A 128 -49.28 -14.84 76.07
N ASP A 129 -48.81 -13.75 76.69
CA ASP A 129 -48.39 -12.53 76.00
C ASP A 129 -47.19 -12.80 75.07
N VAL A 130 -46.22 -13.62 75.52
CA VAL A 130 -45.08 -14.06 74.71
C VAL A 130 -45.52 -14.99 73.57
N LEU A 131 -46.51 -15.86 73.78
CA LEU A 131 -47.11 -16.70 72.75
C LEU A 131 -47.86 -15.88 71.70
N GLY A 132 -48.62 -14.85 72.11
CA GLY A 132 -49.28 -13.90 71.21
C GLY A 132 -48.25 -13.16 70.36
N ALA A 133 -47.22 -12.58 70.99
CA ALA A 133 -46.14 -11.91 70.29
C ALA A 133 -45.33 -12.84 69.36
N CYS A 134 -45.20 -14.12 69.70
CA CYS A 134 -44.62 -15.14 68.81
C CYS A 134 -45.52 -15.45 67.61
N LYS A 135 -46.84 -15.48 67.81
CA LYS A 135 -47.81 -15.74 66.76
C LYS A 135 -47.86 -14.58 65.75
N ASP A 136 -47.87 -13.34 66.23
CA ASP A 136 -47.80 -12.15 65.37
C ASP A 136 -46.50 -12.10 64.56
N LYS A 137 -45.36 -12.45 65.18
CA LYS A 137 -44.07 -12.59 64.47
C LYS A 137 -44.09 -13.73 63.45
N LEU A 138 -44.76 -14.84 63.73
CA LEU A 138 -44.91 -15.96 62.80
C LEU A 138 -45.75 -15.55 61.60
N ASP A 139 -46.86 -14.84 61.82
CA ASP A 139 -47.74 -14.34 60.75
C ASP A 139 -47.03 -13.27 59.91
N GLN A 140 -46.26 -12.38 60.55
CA GLN A 140 -45.38 -11.45 59.86
C GLN A 140 -44.33 -12.17 58.98
N LYS A 141 -43.75 -13.27 59.47
CA LYS A 141 -42.79 -14.07 58.70
C LYS A 141 -43.47 -14.83 57.57
N ARG A 142 -44.67 -15.36 57.76
CA ARG A 142 -45.48 -15.98 56.68
C ARG A 142 -45.79 -14.98 55.57
N MET A 143 -46.17 -13.74 55.92
CA MET A 143 -46.35 -12.68 54.93
C MET A 143 -45.05 -12.37 54.17
N GLN A 144 -43.91 -12.30 54.88
CA GLN A 144 -42.61 -12.09 54.22
C GLN A 144 -42.25 -13.23 53.25
N VAL A 145 -42.53 -14.49 53.63
CA VAL A 145 -42.31 -15.65 52.75
C VAL A 145 -43.20 -15.57 51.51
N SER A 146 -44.49 -15.26 51.65
CA SER A 146 -45.40 -15.12 50.51
C SER A 146 -44.96 -14.02 49.54
N ASN A 147 -44.53 -12.86 50.05
CA ASN A 147 -44.02 -11.78 49.22
C ASN A 147 -42.75 -12.17 48.45
N LEU A 148 -41.85 -12.93 49.09
CA LEU A 148 -40.64 -13.43 48.45
C LEU A 148 -40.95 -14.51 47.42
N GLU A 149 -41.92 -15.37 47.66
CA GLU A 149 -42.40 -16.38 46.70
C GLU A 149 -42.96 -15.71 45.44
N HIS A 150 -43.81 -14.70 45.59
CA HIS A 150 -44.32 -13.92 44.45
C HIS A 150 -43.20 -13.23 43.66
N LEU A 151 -42.19 -12.70 44.35
CA LEU A 151 -41.04 -12.06 43.71
C LEU A 151 -40.18 -13.07 42.94
N ILE A 152 -39.95 -14.26 43.51
CA ILE A 152 -39.21 -15.35 42.84
C ILE A 152 -39.91 -15.78 41.56
N VAL A 153 -41.24 -15.90 41.57
CA VAL A 153 -42.02 -16.24 40.38
C VAL A 153 -41.86 -15.17 39.31
N SER A 154 -42.02 -13.88 39.64
CA SER A 154 -41.88 -12.81 38.65
C SER A 154 -40.47 -12.71 38.05
N TYR A 155 -39.42 -12.95 38.84
CA TYR A 155 -38.04 -13.00 38.34
C TYR A 155 -37.80 -14.20 37.42
N LYS A 156 -38.41 -15.36 37.70
CA LYS A 156 -38.32 -16.55 36.84
C LYS A 156 -38.97 -16.30 35.48
N ASP A 157 -40.15 -15.70 35.46
CA ASP A 157 -40.86 -15.35 34.22
C ASP A 157 -40.06 -14.33 33.41
N ALA A 158 -39.51 -13.31 34.07
CA ALA A 158 -38.64 -12.32 33.42
C ALA A 158 -37.36 -12.95 32.83
N CYS A 159 -36.75 -13.92 33.51
CA CYS A 159 -35.59 -14.65 32.99
C CYS A 159 -35.95 -15.53 31.78
N ALA A 160 -37.10 -16.19 31.79
CA ALA A 160 -37.56 -16.99 30.66
C ALA A 160 -37.79 -16.13 29.40
N ILE A 161 -38.46 -14.98 29.55
CA ILE A 161 -38.67 -14.02 28.46
C ILE A 161 -37.33 -13.46 27.95
N ALA A 162 -36.39 -13.17 28.86
CA ALA A 162 -35.07 -12.68 28.48
C ALA A 162 -34.28 -13.73 27.67
N ALA A 163 -34.35 -15.00 28.06
CA ALA A 163 -33.71 -16.09 27.33
C ALA A 163 -34.29 -16.29 25.93
N GLU A 164 -35.62 -16.27 25.80
CA GLU A 164 -36.30 -16.42 24.51
C GLU A 164 -35.99 -15.25 23.56
N LYS A 165 -35.95 -14.01 24.09
CA LYS A 165 -35.52 -12.82 23.32
C LYS A 165 -34.07 -12.93 22.85
N GLU A 166 -33.18 -13.47 23.67
CA GLU A 166 -31.78 -13.64 23.31
C GLU A 166 -31.61 -14.70 22.20
N GLU A 167 -32.38 -15.79 22.23
CA GLU A 167 -32.40 -16.77 21.13
C GLU A 167 -32.93 -16.17 19.83
N LEU A 168 -34.02 -15.40 19.90
CA LEU A 168 -34.60 -14.75 18.73
C LEU A 168 -33.63 -13.74 18.10
N ALA A 169 -32.96 -12.92 18.93
CA ALA A 169 -31.92 -12.01 18.48
C ALA A 169 -30.70 -12.73 17.87
N ARG A 170 -30.31 -13.89 18.42
CA ARG A 170 -29.24 -14.72 17.85
C ARG A 170 -29.64 -15.31 16.49
N ALA A 171 -30.90 -15.75 16.34
CA ALA A 171 -31.41 -16.28 15.08
C ALA A 171 -31.50 -15.19 14.00
N GLU A 172 -31.94 -13.98 14.36
CA GLU A 172 -31.94 -12.83 13.46
C GLU A 172 -30.52 -12.45 13.02
N ALA A 173 -29.57 -12.35 13.96
CA ALA A 173 -28.18 -12.07 13.65
C ALA A 173 -27.53 -13.15 12.77
N ALA A 174 -27.93 -14.43 12.91
CA ALA A 174 -27.47 -15.50 12.04
C ALA A 174 -28.01 -15.34 10.61
N ARG A 175 -29.31 -15.05 10.46
CA ARG A 175 -29.92 -14.80 9.14
C ARG A 175 -29.29 -13.61 8.43
N GLU A 176 -29.01 -12.53 9.16
CA GLU A 176 -28.32 -11.36 8.60
C GLU A 176 -26.90 -11.68 8.13
N ARG A 177 -26.15 -12.50 8.89
CA ARG A 177 -24.82 -12.97 8.49
C ARG A 177 -24.88 -13.83 7.23
N ASP A 178 -25.80 -14.79 7.16
CA ASP A 178 -25.96 -15.66 6.00
C ASP A 178 -26.33 -14.84 4.75
N ALA A 179 -27.23 -13.86 4.89
CA ALA A 179 -27.60 -12.95 3.80
C ALA A 179 -26.41 -12.07 3.35
N ALA A 180 -25.62 -11.56 4.29
CA ALA A 180 -24.41 -10.78 3.98
C ALA A 180 -23.34 -11.63 3.28
N GLU A 181 -23.17 -12.90 3.67
CA GLU A 181 -22.25 -13.82 3.01
C GLU A 181 -22.67 -14.14 1.58
N GLU A 182 -23.97 -14.38 1.33
CA GLU A 182 -24.51 -14.60 -0.02
C GLU A 182 -24.30 -13.37 -0.92
N LEU A 183 -24.58 -12.16 -0.42
CA LEU A 183 -24.30 -10.92 -1.16
C LEU A 183 -22.80 -10.76 -1.45
N ALA A 184 -21.94 -11.09 -0.49
CA ALA A 184 -20.49 -11.04 -0.69
C ALA A 184 -20.00 -12.08 -1.72
N ARG A 185 -20.58 -13.28 -1.78
CA ARG A 185 -20.29 -14.28 -2.82
C ARG A 185 -20.72 -13.79 -4.20
N ALA A 186 -21.95 -13.30 -4.32
CA ALA A 186 -22.48 -12.75 -5.56
C ALA A 186 -21.63 -11.57 -6.09
N ALA A 187 -21.19 -10.67 -5.20
CA ALA A 187 -20.31 -9.55 -5.57
C ALA A 187 -18.94 -10.02 -6.09
N LYS A 188 -18.33 -11.03 -5.46
CA LYS A 188 -17.06 -11.61 -5.92
C LYS A 188 -17.20 -12.30 -7.27
N GLU A 189 -18.31 -13.00 -7.51
CA GLU A 189 -18.58 -13.63 -8.81
C GLU A 189 -18.81 -12.60 -9.92
N ALA A 190 -19.56 -11.53 -9.63
CA ALA A 190 -19.74 -10.41 -10.56
C ALA A 190 -18.39 -9.77 -10.92
N GLN A 191 -17.56 -9.45 -9.93
CA GLN A 191 -16.23 -8.89 -10.13
C GLN A 191 -15.32 -9.83 -10.96
N ARG A 192 -15.41 -11.14 -10.75
CA ARG A 192 -14.64 -12.13 -11.54
C ARG A 192 -15.08 -12.16 -13.01
N LYS A 193 -16.39 -12.04 -13.28
CA LYS A 193 -16.92 -11.97 -14.64
C LYS A 193 -16.47 -10.68 -15.34
N GLU A 194 -16.56 -9.55 -14.66
CA GLU A 194 -16.07 -8.26 -15.19
C GLU A 194 -14.57 -8.30 -15.50
N MET A 195 -13.75 -8.80 -14.57
CA MET A 195 -12.31 -8.99 -14.80
C MET A 195 -12.01 -9.88 -16.01
N PHE A 196 -12.79 -10.96 -16.20
CA PHE A 196 -12.62 -11.84 -17.34
C PHE A 196 -12.99 -11.15 -18.66
N GLU A 197 -14.08 -10.39 -18.70
CA GLU A 197 -14.47 -9.61 -19.88
C GLU A 197 -13.42 -8.54 -20.24
N VAL A 198 -12.87 -7.84 -19.24
CA VAL A 198 -11.78 -6.87 -19.44
C VAL A 198 -10.56 -7.57 -20.03
N SER A 199 -10.16 -8.74 -19.50
CA SER A 199 -9.02 -9.50 -20.03
C SER A 199 -9.21 -9.94 -21.49
N LEU A 200 -10.44 -10.30 -21.89
CA LEU A 200 -10.73 -10.61 -23.29
C LEU A 200 -10.60 -9.38 -24.19
N ARG A 201 -11.11 -8.22 -23.74
CA ARG A 201 -10.98 -6.95 -24.47
C ARG A 201 -9.51 -6.51 -24.60
N ASP A 202 -8.71 -6.66 -23.54
CA ASP A 202 -7.28 -6.32 -23.57
C ASP A 202 -6.52 -7.15 -24.61
N ARG A 203 -6.81 -8.46 -24.67
CA ARG A 203 -6.23 -9.35 -25.69
C ARG A 203 -6.60 -8.91 -27.11
N GLU A 204 -7.84 -8.48 -27.32
CA GLU A 204 -8.33 -8.01 -28.62
C GLU A 204 -7.68 -6.67 -29.01
N ILE A 205 -7.52 -5.76 -28.05
CA ILE A 205 -6.80 -4.49 -28.23
C ILE A 205 -5.33 -4.74 -28.59
N GLU A 206 -4.64 -5.68 -27.92
CA GLU A 206 -3.27 -6.04 -28.25
C GLU A 206 -3.13 -6.59 -29.68
N GLN A 207 -4.06 -7.45 -30.10
CA GLN A 207 -4.08 -7.96 -31.48
C GLN A 207 -4.30 -6.82 -32.49
N GLN A 208 -5.19 -5.89 -32.19
CA GLN A 208 -5.42 -4.71 -33.05
C GLN A 208 -4.18 -3.81 -33.12
N ARG A 209 -3.52 -3.54 -31.99
CA ARG A 209 -2.27 -2.75 -31.94
C ARG A 209 -1.16 -3.39 -32.76
N ALA A 210 -1.00 -4.71 -32.69
CA ALA A 210 -0.02 -5.43 -33.50
C ALA A 210 -0.31 -5.29 -35.01
N ARG A 211 -1.59 -5.40 -35.42
CA ARG A 211 -1.99 -5.19 -36.82
C ARG A 211 -1.72 -3.76 -37.30
N VAL A 212 -2.02 -2.76 -36.47
CA VAL A 212 -1.73 -1.35 -36.81
C VAL A 212 -0.23 -1.14 -36.97
N SER A 213 0.59 -1.63 -36.03
CA SER A 213 2.04 -1.53 -36.11
C SER A 213 2.61 -2.19 -37.38
N GLN A 214 2.06 -3.34 -37.77
CA GLN A 214 2.45 -4.01 -39.02
C GLN A 214 2.09 -3.18 -40.26
N LEU A 215 0.88 -2.61 -40.30
CA LEU A 215 0.44 -1.74 -41.41
C LEU A 215 1.27 -0.45 -41.49
N GLU A 216 1.64 0.14 -40.35
CA GLU A 216 2.51 1.31 -40.30
C GLU A 216 3.90 1.00 -40.85
N SER A 217 4.49 -0.15 -40.50
CA SER A 217 5.77 -0.60 -41.08
C SER A 217 5.67 -0.77 -42.59
N MET A 218 4.62 -1.45 -43.07
CA MET A 218 4.41 -1.64 -44.52
C MET A 218 4.23 -0.30 -45.25
N HIS A 219 3.50 0.64 -44.65
CA HIS A 219 3.31 1.97 -45.24
C HIS A 219 4.62 2.77 -45.29
N GLN A 220 5.43 2.71 -44.23
CA GLN A 220 6.75 3.35 -44.20
C GLN A 220 7.69 2.77 -45.25
N ASP A 221 7.71 1.45 -45.43
CA ASP A 221 8.55 0.80 -46.43
C ASP A 221 8.08 1.13 -47.86
N ALA A 222 6.75 1.19 -48.10
CA ALA A 222 6.21 1.63 -49.39
C ALA A 222 6.56 3.09 -49.71
N LEU A 223 6.50 3.99 -48.72
CA LEU A 223 6.93 5.38 -48.90
C LEU A 223 8.43 5.51 -49.16
N ARG A 224 9.27 4.68 -48.53
CA ARG A 224 10.71 4.63 -48.82
C ARG A 224 10.97 4.18 -50.24
N ALA A 225 10.34 3.09 -50.69
CA ALA A 225 10.47 2.59 -52.05
C ALA A 225 10.04 3.65 -53.10
N GLN A 226 8.91 4.32 -52.90
CA GLN A 226 8.47 5.41 -53.79
C GLN A 226 9.46 6.58 -53.84
N ARG A 227 10.10 6.93 -52.71
CA ARG A 227 11.12 7.97 -52.68
C ARG A 227 12.38 7.56 -53.44
N GLU A 228 12.82 6.32 -53.26
CA GLU A 228 13.98 5.77 -53.99
C GLU A 228 13.74 5.75 -55.50
N GLU A 229 12.56 5.29 -55.94
CA GLU A 229 12.15 5.33 -57.36
C GLU A 229 12.16 6.75 -57.94
N LEU A 230 11.62 7.72 -57.19
CA LEU A 230 11.61 9.13 -57.61
C LEU A 230 13.04 9.70 -57.70
N GLU A 231 13.90 9.39 -56.73
CA GLU A 231 15.31 9.79 -56.75
C GLU A 231 16.07 9.17 -57.91
N GLU A 232 15.81 7.90 -58.23
CA GLU A 232 16.40 7.22 -59.39
C GLU A 232 15.97 7.84 -60.71
N ALA A 233 14.67 8.13 -60.87
CA ALA A 233 14.15 8.82 -62.04
C ALA A 233 14.79 10.22 -62.19
N HIS A 234 14.91 10.97 -61.10
CA HIS A 234 15.60 12.26 -61.08
C HIS A 234 17.09 12.12 -61.46
N ARG A 235 17.81 11.13 -60.90
CA ARG A 235 19.21 10.86 -61.24
C ARG A 235 19.36 10.51 -62.73
N PHE A 236 18.45 9.72 -63.28
CA PHE A 236 18.46 9.35 -64.69
C PHE A 236 18.24 10.56 -65.60
N ALA A 237 17.21 11.38 -65.31
CA ALA A 237 16.92 12.59 -66.07
C ALA A 237 18.10 13.59 -66.06
N MET A 238 18.75 13.79 -64.90
CA MET A 238 19.93 14.65 -64.80
C MET A 238 21.11 14.12 -65.62
N LYS A 239 21.36 12.79 -65.60
CA LYS A 239 22.40 12.17 -66.44
C LYS A 239 22.11 12.35 -67.94
N GLU A 240 20.86 12.19 -68.36
CA GLU A 240 20.46 12.38 -69.76
C GLU A 240 20.67 13.83 -70.21
N GLN A 241 20.27 14.81 -69.39
CA GLN A 241 20.53 16.23 -69.67
C GLN A 241 22.03 16.53 -69.75
N HIS A 242 22.83 16.02 -68.82
CA HIS A 242 24.28 16.19 -68.86
C HIS A 242 24.90 15.55 -70.10
N ALA A 243 24.41 14.39 -70.55
CA ALA A 243 24.88 13.74 -71.77
C ALA A 243 24.56 14.59 -73.01
N LYS A 244 23.34 15.11 -73.13
CA LYS A 244 22.94 16.03 -74.23
C LYS A 244 23.83 17.26 -74.26
N LEU A 245 23.99 17.92 -73.12
CA LEU A 245 24.82 19.12 -73.01
C LEU A 245 26.30 18.84 -73.35
N ARG A 246 26.83 17.67 -72.97
CA ARG A 246 28.18 17.23 -73.37
C ARG A 246 28.30 17.07 -74.88
N THR A 247 27.34 16.41 -75.52
CA THR A 247 27.36 16.22 -76.99
C THR A 247 27.25 17.56 -77.73
N GLU A 248 26.45 18.50 -77.21
CA GLU A 248 26.36 19.87 -77.75
C GLU A 248 27.71 20.59 -77.63
N PHE A 249 28.33 20.60 -76.45
CA PHE A 249 29.65 21.20 -76.26
C PHE A 249 30.74 20.56 -77.14
N GLU A 250 30.72 19.24 -77.30
CA GLU A 250 31.67 18.55 -78.17
C GLU A 250 31.48 18.94 -79.64
N SER A 251 30.24 19.04 -80.12
CA SER A 251 29.96 19.49 -81.48
C SER A 251 30.38 20.94 -81.72
N GLN A 252 30.10 21.84 -80.78
CA GLN A 252 30.57 23.23 -80.82
C GLN A 252 32.10 23.31 -80.82
N ARG A 253 32.78 22.50 -79.99
CA ARG A 253 34.23 22.45 -79.95
C ARG A 253 34.82 21.96 -81.28
N LEU A 254 34.20 20.96 -81.91
CA LEU A 254 34.64 20.44 -83.20
C LEU A 254 34.45 21.49 -84.31
N GLN A 255 33.30 22.15 -84.36
CA GLN A 255 33.02 23.24 -85.30
C GLN A 255 34.04 24.38 -85.15
N LEU A 256 34.34 24.79 -83.92
CA LEU A 256 35.35 25.82 -83.66
C LEU A 256 36.75 25.38 -84.12
N ALA A 257 37.11 24.12 -83.93
CA ALA A 257 38.38 23.58 -84.40
C ALA A 257 38.49 23.58 -85.94
N GLU A 258 37.41 23.20 -86.65
CA GLU A 258 37.35 23.28 -88.11
C GLU A 258 37.48 24.72 -88.62
N GLN A 259 36.78 25.67 -87.97
CA GLN A 259 36.91 27.10 -88.29
C GLN A 259 38.33 27.61 -88.10
N LEU A 260 38.99 27.23 -86.99
CA LEU A 260 40.39 27.58 -86.72
C LEU A 260 41.33 26.98 -87.76
N GLN A 261 41.10 25.74 -88.19
CA GLN A 261 41.89 25.08 -89.22
C GLN A 261 41.74 25.78 -90.58
N SER A 262 40.51 26.11 -90.98
CA SER A 262 40.23 26.89 -92.19
C SER A 262 40.91 28.26 -92.15
N MET A 263 40.84 28.97 -91.02
CA MET A 263 41.54 30.25 -90.84
C MET A 263 43.06 30.08 -90.93
N HIS A 264 43.61 29.00 -90.36
CA HIS A 264 45.04 28.69 -90.44
C HIS A 264 45.49 28.46 -91.89
N ASP A 265 44.73 27.69 -92.68
CA ASP A 265 45.03 27.41 -94.09
C ASP A 265 44.96 28.69 -94.95
N LEU A 266 43.98 29.56 -94.70
CA LEU A 266 43.88 30.86 -95.36
C LEU A 266 45.07 31.76 -95.03
N LEU A 267 45.47 31.84 -93.76
CA LEU A 267 46.65 32.61 -93.34
C LEU A 267 47.92 32.08 -94.01
N LYS A 268 48.06 30.75 -94.11
CA LYS A 268 49.17 30.11 -94.82
C LYS A 268 49.20 30.50 -96.30
N SER A 269 48.06 30.43 -97.00
CA SER A 269 47.96 30.86 -98.41
C SER A 269 48.25 32.35 -98.59
N CYS A 270 47.74 33.20 -97.71
CA CYS A 270 48.03 34.64 -97.72
C CYS A 270 49.53 34.91 -97.53
N LYS A 271 50.18 34.18 -96.63
CA LYS A 271 51.62 34.28 -96.41
C LYS A 271 52.42 33.85 -97.66
N GLU A 272 52.05 32.73 -98.28
CA GLU A 272 52.67 32.28 -99.54
C GLU A 272 52.53 33.33 -100.66
N LYS A 273 51.34 33.93 -100.83
CA LYS A 273 51.11 35.02 -101.80
C LYS A 273 51.94 36.26 -101.49
N LEU A 274 52.05 36.64 -100.21
CA LEU A 274 52.87 37.77 -99.78
C LEU A 274 54.36 37.52 -100.11
N ASP A 275 54.86 36.32 -99.82
CA ASP A 275 56.25 35.96 -100.10
C ASP A 275 56.54 35.92 -101.61
N MET A 276 55.59 35.46 -102.44
CA MET A 276 55.68 35.57 -103.90
C MET A 276 55.72 37.02 -104.39
N LYS A 277 54.89 37.90 -103.82
CA LYS A 277 54.90 39.34 -104.17
C LYS A 277 56.19 40.03 -103.74
N ARG A 278 56.76 39.65 -102.59
CA ARG A 278 58.08 40.11 -102.15
C ARG A 278 59.17 39.68 -103.13
N LEU A 279 59.14 38.44 -103.62
CA LEU A 279 60.07 37.96 -104.64
C LEU A 279 59.94 38.74 -105.95
N GLN A 280 58.71 38.93 -106.44
CA GLN A 280 58.42 39.72 -107.65
C GLN A 280 58.89 41.18 -107.51
N ASN A 281 58.66 41.81 -106.35
CA ASN A 281 59.17 43.16 -106.08
C ASN A 281 60.69 43.20 -106.08
N ALA A 282 61.37 42.20 -105.47
CA ALA A 282 62.82 42.13 -105.48
C ALA A 282 63.41 41.92 -106.88
N GLU A 283 62.72 41.17 -107.76
CA GLU A 283 63.09 41.03 -109.18
C GLU A 283 62.90 42.33 -109.95
N LEU A 284 61.75 43.01 -109.77
CA LEU A 284 61.50 44.33 -110.36
C LEU A 284 62.54 45.36 -109.91
N GLU A 285 62.90 45.38 -108.63
CA GLU A 285 63.95 46.25 -108.11
C GLU A 285 65.32 45.99 -108.77
N ARG A 286 65.67 44.71 -109.03
CA ARG A 286 66.88 44.37 -109.80
C ARG A 286 66.80 44.88 -111.23
N SER A 287 65.70 44.65 -111.94
CA SER A 287 65.55 45.15 -113.32
C SER A 287 65.57 46.68 -113.38
N ILE A 288 64.95 47.38 -112.43
CA ILE A 288 65.04 48.84 -112.34
C ILE A 288 66.49 49.28 -112.16
N LEU A 289 67.27 48.58 -111.32
CA LEU A 289 68.68 48.89 -111.12
C LEU A 289 69.49 48.67 -112.40
N GLU A 290 69.24 47.58 -113.13
CA GLU A 290 69.86 47.31 -114.44
C GLU A 290 69.52 48.42 -115.45
N TYR A 291 68.25 48.82 -115.56
CA TYR A 291 67.84 49.91 -116.44
C TYR A 291 68.45 51.26 -116.03
N LYS A 292 68.51 51.58 -114.73
CA LYS A 292 69.17 52.80 -114.23
C LYS A 292 70.66 52.81 -114.58
N ASN A 293 71.35 51.69 -114.41
CA ASN A 293 72.75 51.55 -114.78
C ASN A 293 72.94 51.71 -116.30
N ALA A 294 72.06 51.12 -117.12
CA ALA A 294 72.11 51.25 -118.57
C ALA A 294 71.87 52.71 -119.03
N ILE A 295 70.95 53.44 -118.38
CA ILE A 295 70.72 54.86 -118.64
C ILE A 295 71.95 55.69 -118.23
N ALA A 296 72.56 55.41 -117.07
CA ALA A 296 73.78 56.11 -116.64
C ALA A 296 74.92 55.94 -117.65
N VAL A 297 75.14 54.71 -118.16
CA VAL A 297 76.11 54.43 -119.22
C VAL A 297 75.78 55.16 -120.54
N ALA A 298 74.51 55.28 -120.90
CA ALA A 298 74.09 56.01 -122.09
C ALA A 298 74.30 57.52 -121.95
N GLN A 299 74.03 58.09 -120.76
CA GLN A 299 74.27 59.50 -120.46
C GLN A 299 75.77 59.86 -120.43
N GLU A 300 76.62 58.96 -119.94
CA GLU A 300 78.08 59.13 -120.02
C GLU A 300 78.59 59.17 -121.47
N LYS A 301 78.01 58.35 -122.37
CA LYS A 301 78.35 58.35 -123.80
C LYS A 301 77.88 59.58 -124.59
N GLU A 302 76.88 60.31 -124.12
CA GLU A 302 76.42 61.55 -124.75
C GLU A 302 77.22 62.79 -124.28
N GLN A 303 78.08 62.65 -123.27
CA GLN A 303 78.91 63.74 -122.72
C GLN A 303 80.39 63.71 -123.18
N GLU A 304 80.79 62.72 -124.00
CA GLU A 304 82.09 62.66 -124.71
C GLU A 304 81.95 63.11 -126.17
#